data_AF-A0A167N5M4-F1
#
_entry.id   AF-A0A167N5M4-F1
#
_cell.length_a   1.000
_cell.length_b   1.000
_cell.length_c   1.000
_cell.angle_alpha   90.00
_cell.angle_beta   90.00
_cell.angle_gamma   90.00
#
_symmetry.space_group_name_H-M   'P 1'
#
loop_
_entity.id
_entity.type
_entity.pdbx_description
1 polymer ?
#
loop_
_entity_poly.entity_id
_entity_poly.type
_entity_poly.pdbx_seq_one_letter_code
_entity_poly.pdbx_strand_id
1 'polypeptide(L)'
;KIQRREIPDAYLDKISFNIMHDPVFTPDGITYERQSLLDHFERNGHFDPITRRSCTENQLVPNLSLREAIEDFLKENGWAAGKKISKIKQIILRL
;
A
#
# COMPACT_ATOMS: atom_id res chain seq x y z
N LYS A 1 8.08 12.75 -27.33
CA LYS A 1 7.78 12.97 -25.90
C LYS A 1 8.14 11.71 -25.13
N ILE A 2 9.08 11.74 -24.19
CA ILE A 2 9.35 10.60 -23.31
C ILE A 2 8.17 10.52 -22.32
N GLN A 3 7.30 9.51 -22.44
CA GLN A 3 6.31 9.24 -21.39
C GLN A 3 7.04 8.60 -20.21
N ARG A 4 6.94 9.24 -19.04
CA ARG A 4 7.41 8.63 -17.79
C ARG A 4 6.48 7.47 -17.47
N ARG A 5 7.04 6.28 -17.32
CA ARG A 5 6.31 5.12 -16.80
C ARG A 5 6.18 5.28 -15.29
N GLU A 6 4.95 5.34 -14.81
CA GLU A 6 4.62 5.53 -13.40
C GLU A 6 3.85 4.32 -12.88
N ILE A 7 4.03 4.03 -11.59
CA ILE A 7 3.25 3.01 -10.90
C ILE A 7 1.94 3.67 -10.46
N PRO A 8 0.77 3.08 -10.75
CA PRO A 8 -0.50 3.60 -10.24
C PRO A 8 -0.48 3.72 -8.72
N ASP A 9 -0.92 4.86 -8.17
CA ASP A 9 -0.95 5.08 -6.71
C ASP A 9 -1.87 4.10 -5.97
N ALA A 10 -2.81 3.46 -6.68
CA ALA A 10 -3.66 2.38 -6.16
C ALA A 10 -2.86 1.11 -5.82
N TYR A 11 -1.69 0.90 -6.43
CA TYR A 11 -0.84 -0.27 -6.21
C TYR A 11 0.16 -0.06 -5.07
N LEU A 12 0.21 1.17 -4.55
CA LEU A 12 1.16 1.57 -3.52
C LEU A 12 0.52 1.52 -2.13
N ASP A 13 1.26 0.91 -1.21
CA ASP A 13 0.96 0.93 0.20
C ASP A 13 0.92 2.36 0.75
N LYS A 14 -0.06 2.66 1.62
CA LYS A 14 -0.24 4.00 2.20
C LYS A 14 0.74 4.33 3.32
N ILE A 15 1.47 3.33 3.83
CA ILE A 15 2.48 3.51 4.87
C ILE A 15 3.88 3.62 4.26
N SER A 16 4.29 2.61 3.50
CA SER A 16 5.64 2.46 2.96
C SER A 16 5.84 3.05 1.57
N PHE A 17 4.75 3.33 0.84
CA PHE A 17 4.76 3.78 -0.57
C PHE A 17 5.47 2.83 -1.54
N ASN A 18 5.64 1.57 -1.15
CA ASN A 18 6.10 0.51 -2.04
C ASN A 18 4.90 -0.19 -2.69
N ILE A 19 5.14 -0.92 -3.78
CA ILE A 19 4.13 -1.79 -4.37
C ILE A 19 3.68 -2.83 -3.33
N MET A 20 2.37 -3.02 -3.20
CA MET A 20 1.79 -4.03 -2.33
C MET A 20 1.93 -5.42 -2.95
N HIS A 21 2.34 -6.40 -2.14
CA HIS A 21 2.37 -7.81 -2.49
C HIS A 21 1.26 -8.60 -1.78
N ASP A 22 0.91 -8.20 -0.56
CA ASP A 22 -0.22 -8.75 0.19
C ASP A 22 -1.18 -7.62 0.61
N PRO A 23 -1.94 -7.05 -0.36
CA PRO A 23 -2.85 -5.96 -0.07
C PRO A 23 -4.02 -6.45 0.82
N VAL A 24 -4.24 -5.76 1.94
CA VAL A 24 -5.35 -5.99 2.87
C VAL A 24 -6.11 -4.70 3.09
N PHE A 25 -7.43 -4.78 3.24
CA PHE A 25 -8.24 -3.60 3.57
C PHE A 25 -8.79 -3.65 4.99
N THR A 26 -8.83 -2.47 5.61
CA THR A 26 -9.46 -2.24 6.92
C THR A 26 -10.98 -2.15 6.77
N PRO A 27 -11.78 -2.23 7.84
CA PRO A 27 -13.24 -2.02 7.79
C PRO A 27 -13.66 -0.69 7.14
N ASP A 28 -12.74 0.27 7.09
CA ASP A 28 -12.92 1.59 6.51
C ASP A 28 -12.69 1.62 4.98
N GLY A 29 -12.34 0.48 4.38
CA GLY A 29 -12.13 0.31 2.95
C GLY A 29 -10.75 0.76 2.46
N ILE A 30 -9.83 1.10 3.36
CA ILE A 30 -8.49 1.53 2.98
C ILE A 30 -7.57 0.31 2.87
N THR A 31 -6.87 0.20 1.73
CA THR A 31 -5.96 -0.91 1.46
C THR A 31 -4.51 -0.54 1.78
N TYR A 32 -3.80 -1.46 2.43
CA TYR A 32 -2.41 -1.37 2.86
C TYR A 32 -1.65 -2.65 2.50
N GLU A 33 -0.33 -2.59 2.52
CA GLU A 33 0.49 -3.81 2.61
C GLU A 33 0.32 -4.42 4.01
N ARG A 34 0.01 -5.73 4.10
CA ARG A 34 -0.25 -6.40 5.39
C ARG A 34 0.85 -6.14 6.40
N GLN A 35 2.10 -6.44 6.04
CA GLN A 35 3.20 -6.31 6.99
C GLN A 35 3.38 -4.87 7.48
N SER A 36 3.18 -3.88 6.59
CA SER A 36 3.30 -2.47 6.96
C SER A 36 2.22 -2.05 7.97
N LEU A 37 1.01 -2.60 7.83
CA LEU A 37 -0.10 -2.33 8.76
C LEU A 37 0.08 -3.07 10.10
N LEU A 38 0.59 -4.30 10.10
CA LEU A 38 0.90 -5.04 11.34
C LEU A 38 2.01 -4.33 12.14
N ASP A 39 3.09 -3.93 11.46
CA ASP A 39 4.15 -3.12 12.08
C ASP A 39 3.60 -1.81 12.67
N HIS A 40 2.60 -1.20 12.02
CA HIS A 40 1.93 -0.02 12.54
C HIS A 40 1.18 -0.32 13.84
N PHE A 41 0.41 -1.41 13.88
CA PHE A 41 -0.33 -1.82 15.09
C PHE A 41 0.59 -2.09 16.27
N GLU A 42 1.70 -2.78 16.05
CA GLU A 42 2.70 -3.07 17.09
C GLU A 42 3.36 -1.79 17.65
N ARG A 43 3.65 -0.83 16.77
CA ARG A 43 4.44 0.38 17.15
C ARG A 43 3.57 1.53 17.67
N ASN A 44 2.36 1.67 17.14
CA ASN A 44 1.54 2.86 17.36
C ASN A 44 0.20 2.56 18.03
N GLY A 45 -0.25 1.29 18.02
CA GLY A 45 -1.54 0.86 18.54
C GLY A 45 -2.53 0.48 17.45
N HIS A 46 -3.64 -0.12 17.88
CA HIS A 46 -4.65 -0.76 17.03
C HIS A 46 -5.67 0.24 16.48
N PHE A 47 -5.25 1.03 15.51
CA PHE A 47 -6.11 1.95 14.75
C PHE A 47 -5.68 2.05 13.28
N ASP A 48 -6.61 2.39 12.40
CA ASP A 48 -6.32 2.64 10.99
C ASP A 48 -5.41 3.90 10.85
N PRO A 49 -4.26 3.80 10.16
CA PRO A 49 -3.30 4.91 10.05
C PRO A 49 -3.87 6.24 9.53
N ILE A 50 -4.90 6.17 8.67
CA ILE A 50 -5.50 7.33 8.01
C ILE A 50 -6.73 7.81 8.77
N THR A 51 -7.71 6.95 9.03
CA THR A 51 -8.98 7.37 9.64
C THR A 51 -8.90 7.50 11.16
N ARG A 52 -7.88 6.90 11.78
CA ARG A 52 -7.68 6.81 13.23
C ARG A 52 -8.80 6.08 13.98
N ARG A 53 -9.68 5.37 13.28
CA ARG A 53 -10.67 4.49 13.91
C ARG A 53 -10.02 3.21 14.40
N SER A 54 -10.56 2.62 15.47
CA SER A 54 -10.05 1.37 16.02
C SER A 54 -10.07 0.28 14.96
N CYS A 55 -8.95 -0.40 14.80
CA CYS A 55 -8.76 -1.45 13.81
C CYS A 55 -7.78 -2.49 14.37
N THR A 56 -8.15 -3.77 14.31
CA THR A 56 -7.33 -4.89 14.77
C THR A 56 -7.05 -5.86 13.62
N GLU A 57 -6.03 -6.71 13.78
CA GLU A 57 -5.59 -7.65 12.73
C GLU A 57 -6.70 -8.60 12.24
N ASN A 58 -7.55 -9.09 13.15
CA ASN A 58 -8.66 -9.97 12.81
C ASN A 58 -9.77 -9.31 11.96
N GLN A 59 -9.74 -7.98 11.82
CA GLN A 59 -10.68 -7.25 10.98
C GLN A 59 -10.13 -7.03 9.55
N LEU A 60 -8.87 -7.40 9.29
CA LEU A 60 -8.24 -7.23 7.99
C LEU A 60 -8.75 -8.27 7.00
N VAL A 61 -9.20 -7.79 5.85
CA VAL A 61 -9.68 -8.66 4.77
C VAL A 61 -8.70 -8.58 3.59
N PRO A 62 -8.22 -9.71 3.05
CA PRO A 62 -7.37 -9.71 1.86
C PRO A 62 -8.08 -9.07 0.65
N ASN A 63 -7.38 -8.18 -0.05
CA ASN A 63 -7.85 -7.60 -1.32
C ASN A 63 -7.32 -8.43 -2.50
N LEU A 64 -7.94 -9.59 -2.72
CA LEU A 64 -7.49 -10.56 -3.73
C LEU A 64 -7.50 -9.97 -5.15
N SER A 65 -8.53 -9.19 -5.51
CA SER A 65 -8.65 -8.56 -6.82
C SER A 65 -7.54 -7.54 -7.08
N LEU A 66 -7.17 -6.74 -6.07
CA LEU A 66 -6.05 -5.81 -6.21
C LEU A 66 -4.72 -6.55 -6.31
N ARG A 67 -4.55 -7.65 -5.57
CA ARG A 67 -3.33 -8.47 -5.66
C ARG A 67 -3.14 -8.99 -7.09
N GLU A 68 -4.19 -9.57 -7.69
CA GLU A 68 -4.17 -10.04 -9.09
C GLU A 68 -3.84 -8.91 -10.07
N ALA A 69 -4.47 -7.75 -9.92
CA ALA A 69 -4.21 -6.58 -10.77
C ALA A 69 -2.75 -6.07 -10.66
N ILE A 70 -2.17 -6.10 -9.47
CA ILE A 70 -0.76 -5.73 -9.25
C ILE A 70 0.16 -6.78 -9.88
N GLU A 71 -0.13 -8.06 -9.70
CA GLU A 71 0.65 -9.15 -10.29
C GLU A 71 0.67 -9.06 -11.83
N ASP A 72 -0.47 -8.83 -12.45
CA ASP A 72 -0.59 -8.65 -13.90
C ASP A 72 0.16 -7.40 -14.37
N PHE A 73 0.03 -6.28 -13.64
CA PHE A 73 0.83 -5.09 -13.90
C PHE A 73 2.33 -5.40 -13.85
N LEU A 74 2.81 -6.12 -12.85
CA LEU A 74 4.24 -6.46 -12.70
C LEU A 74 4.75 -7.38 -13.80
N LYS A 75 3.94 -8.33 -14.29
CA LYS A 75 4.27 -9.18 -15.44
C LYS A 75 4.53 -8.35 -16.70
N GLU A 76 3.67 -7.37 -16.95
CA GLU A 76 3.79 -6.46 -18.10
C GLU A 76 4.86 -5.37 -17.88
N ASN A 77 5.17 -5.06 -16.62
CA ASN A 77 6.00 -3.94 -16.21
C ASN A 77 7.14 -4.36 -15.28
N GLY A 78 7.96 -5.32 -15.70
CA GLY A 78 9.09 -5.81 -14.90
C GLY A 78 10.05 -4.72 -14.39
N TRP A 79 10.09 -3.54 -15.03
CA TRP A 79 10.82 -2.35 -14.56
C TRP A 79 10.34 -1.81 -13.20
N ALA A 80 9.11 -2.16 -12.78
CA ALA A 80 8.49 -1.70 -11.54
C ALA A 80 8.83 -2.60 -10.34
N ALA A 81 9.21 -3.87 -10.56
CA ALA A 81 9.43 -4.87 -9.52
C ALA A 81 10.59 -4.55 -8.53
N GLY A 82 11.42 -3.56 -8.82
CA GLY A 82 12.54 -3.13 -7.97
C GLY A 82 12.51 -1.66 -7.54
N LYS A 83 11.45 -0.91 -7.84
CA LYS A 83 11.41 0.52 -7.50
C LYS A 83 10.93 0.75 -6.07
N LYS A 84 11.85 1.13 -5.18
CA LYS A 84 11.50 1.96 -4.02
C LYS A 84 11.15 3.36 -4.53
N ILE A 85 9.94 3.83 -4.27
CA ILE A 85 9.56 5.20 -4.65
C ILE A 85 10.36 6.18 -3.79
N SER A 86 10.88 7.23 -4.43
CA SER A 86 11.72 8.22 -3.78
C SER A 86 10.97 8.93 -2.65
N LYS A 87 11.67 9.13 -1.53
CA LYS A 87 11.22 9.74 -0.25
C LYS A 87 10.50 11.09 -0.40
N ILE A 88 10.56 11.72 -1.57
CA ILE A 88 9.95 13.01 -1.91
C ILE A 88 8.40 12.93 -1.90
N LYS A 89 7.78 11.84 -2.37
CA LYS A 89 6.31 11.67 -2.24
C LYS A 89 5.87 11.56 -0.77
N GLN A 90 6.73 11.03 0.10
CA GLN A 90 6.40 10.78 1.51
C GLN A 90 6.35 12.05 2.38
N ILE A 91 6.99 13.15 1.94
CA ILE A 91 6.97 14.44 2.64
C ILE A 91 5.76 15.27 2.23
N ILE A 92 5.38 15.27 0.95
CA ILE A 92 4.31 16.13 0.42
C ILE A 92 2.92 15.73 0.94
N LEU A 93 2.69 14.46 1.31
CA LEU A 93 1.41 13.98 1.85
C LEU A 93 1.29 14.12 3.38
N ARG A 94 2.27 14.75 4.05
CA ARG A 94 2.28 15.04 5.50
C ARG A 94 2.38 16.54 5.83
N LEU A 95 2.26 17.41 4.82
CA LEU A 95 2.08 18.87 4.95
C LEU A 95 0.68 19.24 4.46
#